data_AF-A0A8S3CT49-F1
#
_entry.id   AF-A0A8S3CT49-F1
#
_cell.length_a   1.000
_cell.length_b   1.000
_cell.length_c   1.000
_cell.angle_alpha   90.00
_cell.angle_beta   90.00
_cell.angle_gamma   90.00
#
_symmetry.space_group_name_H-M   'P 1'
#
loop_
_entity.id
_entity.type
_entity.pdbx_description
1 polymer ?
#
loop_
_entity_poly.entity_id
_entity_poly.type
_entity_poly.pdbx_seq_one_letter_code
_entity_poly.pdbx_strand_id
1 'polypeptide(L)' 'ELYNRPIEVYEYSIEPINIVHGMYKTDNEPIRLSYHCGVHYNSIIDPWRPTAGHGLGLPD' A
#
# COMPACT_ATOMS: atom_id res chain seq x y z
N GLU A 1 9.96 -6.55 -7.89
CA GLU A 1 9.42 -5.42 -7.12
C GLU A 1 9.93 -5.48 -5.69
N LEU A 2 10.38 -4.34 -5.13
CA LEU A 2 11.14 -4.26 -3.88
C LEU A 2 10.39 -4.83 -2.66
N TYR A 3 9.08 -4.58 -2.58
CA TYR A 3 8.26 -4.99 -1.44
C TYR A 3 7.51 -6.31 -1.63
N ASN A 4 7.55 -6.88 -2.85
CA ASN A 4 6.76 -8.05 -3.23
C ASN A 4 5.29 -7.98 -2.77
N ARG A 5 4.66 -6.80 -2.85
CA ARG A 5 3.27 -6.54 -2.44
C ARG A 5 2.56 -5.69 -3.50
N PRO A 6 1.25 -5.89 -3.71
CA PRO A 6 0.44 -4.97 -4.50
C PRO A 6 0.49 -3.56 -3.91
N ILE A 7 0.37 -2.55 -4.77
CA ILE A 7 0.24 -1.14 -4.36
C ILE A 7 -1.09 -0.61 -4.90
N GLU A 8 -1.94 -0.15 -3.99
CA GLU A 8 -3.22 0.49 -4.27
C GLU A 8 -3.09 2.00 -4.02
N VAL A 9 -3.45 2.81 -5.02
CA VAL A 9 -3.43 4.27 -4.92
C VAL A 9 -4.86 4.80 -5.00
N TYR A 10 -5.25 5.64 -4.04
CA TYR A 10 -6.58 6.22 -3.93
C TYR A 10 -6.51 7.74 -4.10
N GLU A 11 -7.49 8.33 -4.80
CA GLU A 11 -7.61 9.78 -4.97
C GLU A 11 -9.05 10.19 -4.64
N TYR A 12 -9.26 10.70 -3.41
CA TYR A 12 -10.55 11.18 -2.90
C TYR A 12 -11.75 10.21 -3.13
N SER A 13 -11.47 8.91 -3.17
CA SER A 13 -12.43 7.84 -3.44
C SER A 13 -12.04 6.59 -2.64
N ILE A 14 -13.02 5.70 -2.43
CA ILE A 14 -12.82 4.37 -1.83
C ILE A 14 -12.40 3.30 -2.85
N GLU A 15 -12.46 3.63 -4.14
CA GLU A 15 -11.97 2.80 -5.24
C GLU A 15 -10.57 3.28 -5.67
N PRO A 16 -9.60 2.36 -5.86
CA PRO A 16 -8.25 2.74 -6.24
C PRO A 16 -8.20 3.20 -7.71
N ILE A 17 -7.45 4.28 -7.96
CA ILE A 17 -7.19 4.81 -9.30
C ILE A 17 -6.10 4.03 -10.04
N ASN A 18 -5.26 3.30 -9.30
CA ASN A 18 -4.25 2.42 -9.87
C ASN A 18 -3.96 1.27 -8.91
N ILE A 19 -3.82 0.07 -9.48
CA ILE A 19 -3.35 -1.10 -8.78
C ILE A 19 -2.19 -1.68 -9.59
N VAL A 20 -0.98 -1.58 -9.06
CA VAL A 20 0.18 -2.17 -9.72
C VAL A 20 0.10 -3.68 -9.48
N HIS A 21 -0.20 -4.44 -10.54
CA HIS A 21 -0.30 -5.90 -10.51
C HIS A 21 0.99 -6.50 -11.06
N GLY A 22 1.87 -6.99 -10.18
CA GLY A 22 2.91 -7.96 -10.52
C GLY A 22 2.48 -9.37 -10.12
N MET A 23 3.24 -10.39 -10.52
CA MET A 23 3.11 -11.73 -9.94
C MET A 23 3.66 -11.72 -8.50
N TYR A 24 2.90 -11.14 -7.58
CA TYR A 24 3.24 -11.13 -6.16
C TYR A 24 2.92 -12.50 -5.57
N LYS A 25 3.93 -13.14 -4.98
CA LYS A 25 3.75 -14.35 -4.18
C LYS A 25 3.80 -13.93 -2.71
N THR A 26 2.71 -13.33 -2.23
CA THR A 26 2.62 -12.83 -0.86
C THR A 26 1.18 -12.92 -0.36
N ASP A 27 1.02 -13.26 0.90
CA ASP A 27 -0.26 -13.20 1.61
C ASP A 27 -0.43 -11.86 2.35
N ASN A 28 0.57 -10.98 2.26
CA ASN A 28 0.52 -9.66 2.87
C ASN A 28 -0.49 -8.76 2.16
N GLU A 29 -1.20 -7.95 2.94
CA GLU A 29 -2.12 -6.96 2.38
C GLU A 29 -1.42 -5.95 1.46
N PRO A 30 -2.13 -5.33 0.51
CA PRO A 30 -1.59 -4.25 -0.31
C PRO A 30 -0.98 -3.12 0.52
N ILE A 31 0.01 -2.43 -0.06
CA ILE A 31 0.43 -1.11 0.42
C ILE A 31 -0.56 -0.09 -0.14
N ARG A 32 -1.15 0.72 0.73
CA ARG A 32 -2.19 1.68 0.36
C ARG A 32 -1.71 3.11 0.52
N LEU A 33 -1.88 3.93 -0.52
CA LEU A 33 -1.49 5.33 -0.55
C LEU A 33 -2.67 6.22 -0.96
N SER A 34 -2.82 7.37 -0.32
CA SER A 34 -3.71 8.43 -0.80
C SER A 34 -2.92 9.48 -1.56
N TYR A 35 -3.37 9.82 -2.76
CA TYR A 35 -2.77 10.80 -3.64
C TYR A 35 -3.49 12.14 -3.52
N HIS A 36 -2.72 13.20 -3.36
CA HIS A 36 -3.22 14.54 -3.10
C HIS A 36 -2.56 15.56 -4.02
N CYS A 37 -3.39 16.40 -4.62
CA CYS A 37 -2.99 17.61 -5.34
C CYS A 37 -1.95 17.39 -6.45
N GLY A 38 -1.91 16.20 -7.05
CA GLY A 38 -0.97 15.90 -8.13
C GLY A 38 0.46 15.56 -7.70
N VAL A 39 0.82 15.66 -6.42
CA VAL A 39 2.25 15.60 -6.01
C VAL A 39 2.52 14.94 -4.66
N HIS A 40 1.51 14.75 -3.81
CA HIS A 40 1.72 14.30 -2.44
C HIS A 40 1.06 12.95 -2.19
N TYR A 41 1.76 12.07 -1.49
CA TYR A 41 1.24 10.76 -1.08
C TYR A 41 1.27 10.66 0.43
N ASN A 42 0.16 10.19 1.01
CA ASN A 42 0.11 9.77 2.41
C ASN A 42 -0.10 8.26 2.50
N SER A 43 0.33 7.68 3.62
CA SER A 43 0.03 6.29 3.91
C SER A 43 -1.41 6.16 4.42
N ILE A 44 -2.14 5.18 3.87
CA ILE A 44 -3.42 4.75 4.40
C ILE A 44 -3.17 3.52 5.27
N ILE A 45 -3.58 3.60 6.53
CA ILE A 45 -3.40 2.55 7.53
C ILE A 45 -4.76 2.01 7.94
N ASP A 46 -4.90 0.68 8.01
CA ASP A 46 -6.02 0.04 8.71
C ASP A 46 -5.78 0.12 10.23
N PRO A 47 -6.59 0.87 11.00
CA PRO A 47 -6.40 1.00 12.45
C PRO A 47 -6.55 -0.33 13.21
N TRP A 48 -7.29 -1.29 12.66
CA TRP A 48 -7.56 -2.59 13.29
C TRP A 48 -6.51 -3.64 12.94
N ARG A 49 -5.75 -3.40 11.87
CA ARG A 49 -4.67 -4.26 11.39
C ARG A 49 -3.46 -3.40 11.01
N PRO A 50 -2.82 -2.76 12.01
CA PRO A 50 -1.65 -1.94 11.75
C PRO A 50 -0.55 -2.80 11.15
N THR A 51 -0.17 -2.49 9.91
CA THR A 51 0.93 -3.17 9.20
C THR A 51 2.31 -2.59 9.56
N ALA A 52 2.42 -1.88 10.69
CA ALA A 52 3.66 -1.28 11.17
C ALA A 52 4.77 -2.34 11.25
N GLY A 53 5.84 -2.15 10.48
CA GLY A 53 6.98 -3.08 10.39
C GLY A 53 7.01 -3.96 9.13
N HIS A 54 5.86 -4.25 8.50
CA HIS A 54 5.81 -5.07 7.27
C HIS A 54 6.38 -4.31 6.07
N GLY A 55 7.65 -4.58 5.75
CA GLY A 55 8.39 -3.94 4.64
C GLY A 55 9.50 -2.99 5.07
N LEU A 56 9.72 -2.79 6.39
CA LEU A 56 10.88 -2.06 6.92
C LEU A 56 12.12 -2.94 7.15
N GLY A 57 12.05 -4.23 6.79
CA GLY A 57 13.15 -5.18 6.98
C GLY A 57 13.43 -5.53 8.44
N LEU A 58 12.49 -5.22 9.35
CA LEU A 58 12.58 -5.64 10.75
C LEU A 58 12.24 -7.13 10.86
N PRO A 59 13.04 -7.92 11.60
CA PRO A 59 12.74 -9.33 11.84
C PRO A 59 11.47 -9.46 12.69
N ASP A 60 10.74 -10.57 12.46
CA ASP A 60 9.63 -11.00 13.30
C ASP A 60 10.10 -11.31 14.74
#